data_AF-R7SJX5-F1
#
_entry.id   AF-R7SJX5-F1
#
_cell.length_a   1.000
_cell.length_b   1.000
_cell.length_c   1.000
_cell.angle_alpha   90.00
_cell.angle_beta   90.00
_cell.angle_gamma   90.00
#
_symmetry.space_group_name_H-M   'P 1'
#
loop_
_entity.id
_entity.type
_entity.pdbx_description
1 polymer ?
#
loop_
_entity_poly.entity_id
_entity_poly.type
_entity_poly.pdbx_seq_one_letter_code
_entity_poly.pdbx_strand_id
1 'polypeptide(L)'
;DYDIIAIQEPFIDHLNLTRANPRWSVVYPTGHHDSGHRTRSIVLVNTRISSNAWHPIKIPSPDVTAVTIVSQQRTVHIFNLY
;
A
#
# COMPACT_ATOMS: atom_id res chain seq x y z
N ASP A 1 -1.56 16.01 -9.52
CA ASP A 1 -2.21 14.70 -9.32
C ASP A 1 -1.20 13.60 -9.18
N TYR A 2 -1.42 12.66 -8.26
CA TYR A 2 -0.53 11.53 -8.00
C TYR A 2 -1.23 10.19 -8.30
N ASP A 3 -0.47 9.24 -8.83
CA ASP A 3 -0.89 7.86 -9.05
C ASP A 3 -0.69 6.97 -7.82
N ILE A 4 0.41 7.22 -7.11
CA ILE A 4 0.87 6.45 -5.98
C ILE A 4 1.32 7.42 -4.89
N ILE A 5 0.96 7.12 -3.65
CA ILE A 5 1.47 7.83 -2.48
C ILE A 5 2.09 6.79 -1.54
N ALA A 6 3.34 7.01 -1.16
CA ALA A 6 4.03 6.25 -0.11
C ALA A 6 3.98 7.08 1.19
N ILE A 7 3.49 6.49 2.27
CA ILE A 7 3.38 7.15 3.58
C ILE A 7 4.15 6.34 4.61
N GLN A 8 5.03 7.00 5.35
CA GLN A 8 5.66 6.48 6.56
C GLN A 8 4.87 6.92 7.80
N GLU A 9 4.87 6.08 8.83
CA GLU A 9 4.16 6.30 10.10
C GLU A 9 2.70 6.77 9.91
N PRO A 10 1.88 6.04 9.15
CA PRO A 10 0.51 6.46 8.92
C PRO A 10 -0.29 6.47 10.23
N PHE A 11 -1.21 7.41 10.33
CA PHE A 11 -2.24 7.33 11.36
C PHE A 11 -3.13 6.11 11.10
N ILE A 12 -3.21 5.23 12.10
CA ILE A 12 -4.09 4.06 12.13
C ILE A 12 -5.16 4.32 13.19
N ASP A 13 -6.42 4.26 12.77
CA ASP A 13 -7.55 4.50 13.65
C ASP A 13 -7.91 3.26 14.50
N HIS A 14 -8.96 3.39 15.31
CA HIS A 14 -9.44 2.34 16.20
C HIS A 14 -10.00 1.10 15.46
N LEU A 15 -10.26 1.20 14.15
CA LEU A 15 -10.65 0.08 13.31
C LEU A 15 -9.44 -0.62 12.67
N ASN A 16 -8.23 -0.24 13.08
CA ASN A 16 -6.97 -0.67 12.49
C ASN A 16 -6.88 -0.28 11.00
N LEU A 17 -7.35 0.93 10.64
CA LEU A 17 -7.29 1.44 9.26
C LEU A 17 -6.71 2.87 9.20
N THR A 18 -6.00 3.18 8.12
CA THR A 18 -5.75 4.55 7.69
C THR A 18 -6.98 5.12 6.99
N ARG A 19 -7.29 6.38 7.28
CA ARG A 19 -8.36 7.11 6.59
C ARG A 19 -7.92 7.50 5.18
N ALA A 20 -8.63 7.00 4.18
CA ALA A 20 -8.49 7.39 2.79
C ALA A 20 -9.87 7.69 2.19
N ASN A 21 -9.93 8.65 1.26
CA ASN A 21 -11.14 8.88 0.46
C ASN A 21 -11.24 7.85 -0.69
N PRO A 22 -12.41 7.70 -1.35
CA PRO A 22 -12.62 6.66 -2.37
C PRO A 22 -11.72 6.74 -3.63
N ARG A 23 -10.89 7.77 -3.77
CA ARG A 23 -9.89 7.86 -4.85
C ARG A 23 -8.68 6.96 -4.61
N TRP A 24 -8.58 6.31 -3.45
CA TRP A 24 -7.40 5.57 -3.04
C TRP A 24 -7.74 4.17 -2.56
N SER A 25 -7.06 3.19 -3.12
CA SER A 25 -6.93 1.86 -2.57
C SER A 25 -5.72 1.82 -1.63
N VAL A 26 -5.94 1.54 -0.35
CA VAL A 26 -4.86 1.47 0.65
C VAL A 26 -4.27 0.06 0.66
N VAL A 27 -2.94 -0.01 0.60
CA VAL A 27 -2.15 -1.24 0.72
C VAL A 27 -1.37 -1.17 2.02
N TYR A 28 -1.58 -2.18 2.87
CA TYR A 28 -0.87 -2.33 4.13
C TYR A 28 0.30 -3.33 4.00
N PRO A 29 1.26 -3.31 4.94
CA PRO A 29 2.27 -4.35 5.07
C PRO A 29 1.64 -5.74 5.22
N THR A 30 2.41 -6.77 4.88
CA THR A 30 1.94 -8.15 5.02
C THR A 30 1.67 -8.46 6.50
N GLY A 31 0.51 -9.04 6.79
CA GLY A 31 0.11 -9.40 8.16
C GLY A 31 -0.44 -8.24 9.00
N HIS A 32 -0.71 -7.08 8.42
CA HIS A 32 -1.31 -5.94 9.14
C HIS A 32 -2.63 -6.29 9.88
N HIS A 33 -3.47 -7.16 9.30
CA HIS A 33 -4.72 -7.59 9.93
C HIS A 33 -4.57 -8.87 10.78
N ASP A 34 -3.47 -9.60 10.62
CA ASP A 34 -3.25 -10.89 11.26
C ASP A 34 -2.32 -10.81 12.48
N SER A 35 -1.57 -9.71 12.59
CA SER A 35 -0.56 -9.51 13.63
C SER A 35 -0.81 -8.21 14.40
N GLY A 36 -0.42 -8.19 15.68
CA GLY A 36 -0.42 -6.98 16.51
C GLY A 36 0.75 -6.03 16.23
N HIS A 37 1.51 -6.25 15.15
CA HIS A 37 2.65 -5.39 14.82
C HIS A 37 2.18 -4.02 14.35
N ARG A 38 2.85 -2.98 14.83
CA ARG A 38 2.59 -1.61 14.40
C ARG A 38 2.90 -1.47 12.90
N THR A 39 1.92 -1.03 12.12
CA THR A 39 2.11 -0.62 10.73
C THR A 39 2.94 0.65 10.67
N ARG A 40 4.06 0.62 9.94
CA ARG A 40 4.97 1.77 9.80
C ARG A 40 5.11 2.31 8.39
N SER A 41 4.63 1.57 7.40
CA SER A 41 4.56 1.99 6.01
C SER A 41 3.20 1.60 5.43
N ILE A 42 2.66 2.39 4.51
CA ILE A 42 1.56 2.02 3.60
C ILE A 42 1.82 2.57 2.20
N VAL A 43 1.10 2.04 1.21
CA VAL A 43 1.03 2.58 -0.15
C VAL A 43 -0.42 2.85 -0.50
N LEU A 44 -0.73 4.02 -1.03
CA LEU A 44 -2.04 4.34 -1.59
C LEU A 44 -1.93 4.30 -3.11
N VAL A 45 -2.79 3.51 -3.76
CA VAL A 45 -2.90 3.40 -5.21
C VAL A 45 -4.14 4.15 -5.66
N ASN A 46 -3.99 5.08 -6.59
CA ASN A 46 -5.10 5.85 -7.13
C ASN A 46 -6.06 4.91 -7.90
N THR A 47 -7.37 5.01 -7.63
CA THR A 47 -8.40 4.15 -8.26
C THR A 47 -8.59 4.42 -9.76
N ARG A 48 -7.95 5.47 -10.32
CA ARG A 48 -7.81 5.64 -11.78
C ARG A 48 -6.95 4.55 -12.43
N ILE A 49 -6.08 3.90 -11.66
CA ILE A 49 -5.36 2.71 -12.09
C ILE A 49 -6.29 1.52 -11.90
N SER A 50 -6.54 0.80 -12.99
CA SER A 50 -7.35 -0.43 -12.95
C SER A 50 -6.85 -1.37 -11.85
N SER A 51 -7.77 -1.96 -11.08
CA SER A 51 -7.45 -2.94 -10.04
C SER A 51 -6.75 -4.18 -10.58
N ASN A 52 -6.85 -4.44 -11.90
CA ASN A 52 -6.17 -5.56 -12.56
C ASN A 52 -4.75 -5.19 -13.04
N ALA A 53 -4.38 -3.91 -12.94
CA ALA A 53 -3.08 -3.38 -13.38
C ALA A 53 -2.08 -3.23 -12.23
N TRP A 54 -2.40 -3.68 -11.02
CA TRP A 54 -1.46 -3.68 -9.90
C TRP A 54 -1.82 -4.75 -8.88
N HIS A 55 -0.84 -5.17 -8.07
CA HIS A 55 -1.09 -6.04 -6.94
C HIS A 55 -0.05 -5.81 -5.82
N PRO A 56 -0.40 -6.06 -4.56
CA PRO A 56 0.57 -6.07 -3.46
C PRO A 56 1.66 -7.13 -3.67
N ILE A 57 2.85 -6.87 -3.15
CA ILE A 57 3.94 -7.86 -3.02
C ILE A 57 4.00 -8.28 -1.55
N LYS A 58 3.91 -9.58 -1.28
CA LYS A 58 4.02 -10.10 0.10
C LYS A 58 5.46 -10.06 0.57
N ILE A 59 5.72 -9.30 1.63
CA ILE A 59 7.03 -9.15 2.28
C ILE A 59 6.80 -9.31 3.78
N PRO A 60 7.43 -10.28 4.45
CA PRO A 60 7.20 -10.55 5.88
C PRO A 60 7.92 -9.51 6.77
N SER A 61 7.58 -8.24 6.63
CA SER A 61 8.06 -7.14 7.45
C SER A 61 6.97 -6.08 7.63
N PRO A 62 6.69 -5.62 8.86
CA PRO A 62 5.72 -4.55 9.13
C PRO A 62 6.23 -3.16 8.69
N ASP A 63 7.53 -3.06 8.39
CA ASP A 63 8.22 -1.83 7.98
C ASP A 63 8.26 -1.66 6.46
N VAL A 64 7.78 -2.66 5.70
CA VAL A 64 7.81 -2.65 4.24
C VAL A 64 6.41 -2.82 3.66
N THR A 65 6.04 -1.93 2.76
CA THR A 65 4.86 -2.11 1.90
C THR A 65 5.29 -2.04 0.46
N ALA A 66 4.87 -3.00 -0.35
CA ALA A 66 5.27 -3.04 -1.74
C ALA A 66 4.13 -3.39 -2.67
N VAL A 67 4.17 -2.81 -3.86
CA VAL A 67 3.21 -3.07 -4.94
C VAL A 67 3.95 -3.27 -6.25
N THR A 68 3.42 -4.16 -7.07
CA THR A 68 3.73 -4.24 -8.50
C THR A 68 2.67 -3.46 -9.27
N ILE A 69 3.10 -2.64 -10.22
CA ILE A 69 2.23 -1.98 -11.20
C ILE A 69 2.62 -2.51 -12.58
N VAL A 70 1.62 -2.95 -13.33
CA VAL A 70 1.75 -3.48 -14.69
C VAL A 70 1.10 -2.49 -15.65
N SER A 71 1.90 -1.95 -16.58
CA SER A 71 1.42 -1.05 -17.63
C SER A 71 1.99 -1.46 -18.97
N GLN A 72 1.10 -1.93 -19.86
CA GLN A 72 1.44 -2.42 -21.20
C GLN A 72 2.61 -3.42 -21.19
N GLN A 73 3.83 -2.97 -21.47
CA GLN A 73 5.04 -3.81 -21.54
C GLN A 73 6.03 -3.54 -20.40
N ARG A 74 5.63 -2.79 -19.38
CA ARG A 74 6.49 -2.42 -18.26
C ARG A 74 5.87 -2.86 -16.94
N THR A 75 6.72 -3.42 -16.11
CA THR A 75 6.41 -3.76 -14.73
C THR A 75 7.26 -2.87 -13.84
N VAL A 76 6.62 -2.18 -12.90
CA VAL A 76 7.28 -1.34 -11.91
C VAL A 76 7.02 -1.94 -10.54
N HIS A 77 8.07 -2.19 -9.77
CA HIS A 77 7.96 -2.59 -8.38
C HIS A 77 8.29 -1.39 -7.50
N ILE A 78 7.37 -1.04 -6.62
CA ILE A 78 7.54 0.05 -5.67
C ILE A 78 7.65 -0.57 -4.28
N PHE A 79 8.72 -0.26 -3.57
CA PHE A 79 8.93 -0.66 -2.19
C PHE A 79 8.98 0.62 -1.34
N ASN A 80 8.02 0.77 -0.44
CA ASN A 80 8.03 1.78 0.60
C ASN A 80 8.62 1.16 1.87
N LEU A 81 9.71 1.76 2.36
CA LEU A 81 10.44 1.31 3.54
C LEU A 81 10.40 2.42 4.59
N TYR A 82 10.12 2.03 5.83
CA TYR A 82 10.30 2.87 7.02
C TYR A 82 11.66 2.60 7.67
#